data_AF-A0A0N4T645-F1
#
_entry.id   AF-A0A0N4T645-F1
#
_cell.length_a   1.000
_cell.length_b   1.000
_cell.length_c   1.000
_cell.angle_alpha   90.00
_cell.angle_beta   90.00
_cell.angle_gamma   90.00
#
_symmetry.space_group_name_H-M   'P 1'
#
loop_
_entity.id
_entity.type
_entity.pdbx_description
1 polymer ?
#
loop_
_entity_poly.entity_id
_entity_poly.type
_entity_poly.pdbx_seq_one_letter_code
_entity_poly.pdbx_strand_id
1 'polypeptide(L)'
;MIEKIFGYEKFPKFCLNKPRFPQHTFLGRYLHFLDIIDPRTLFTSEEKLRNSIELLNNYKMGKIQFATDQQLWEAQKIKLAILHPDTGDKILPPFRMSGYVPFGWITVTGMLLPNPSWLSILFWQWLNQTHNALINYSNRNA
;
A
#
# COMPACT_ATOMS: atom_id res chain seq x y z
N MET A 1 24.43 7.63 -12.52
CA MET A 1 23.51 8.78 -12.66
C MET A 1 22.35 8.55 -11.70
N ILE A 2 22.05 9.51 -10.81
CA ILE A 2 20.94 9.34 -9.86
C ILE A 2 19.64 9.44 -10.66
N GLU A 3 18.85 8.37 -10.66
CA GLU A 3 17.55 8.35 -11.35
C GLU A 3 16.57 9.25 -10.61
N LYS A 4 15.95 10.19 -11.34
CA LYS A 4 15.01 11.16 -10.76
C LYS A 4 13.61 11.00 -11.35
N ILE A 5 12.60 11.17 -10.51
CA ILE A 5 11.19 11.21 -10.88
C ILE A 5 10.65 12.57 -10.44
N PHE A 6 10.24 13.39 -11.41
CA PHE A 6 9.76 14.77 -11.18
C PHE A 6 10.69 15.61 -10.27
N GLY A 7 12.00 15.44 -10.43
CA GLY A 7 13.01 16.17 -9.65
C GLY A 7 13.41 15.52 -8.31
N TYR A 8 12.68 14.50 -7.83
CA TYR A 8 13.04 13.73 -6.64
C TYR A 8 13.90 12.53 -6.99
N GLU A 9 14.84 12.17 -6.12
CA GLU A 9 15.58 10.90 -6.25
C GLU A 9 14.60 9.73 -6.16
N LYS A 10 14.69 8.78 -7.09
CA LYS A 10 13.79 7.63 -7.14
C LYS A 10 14.01 6.68 -5.95
N PHE A 11 15.26 6.52 -5.54
CA PHE A 11 15.67 5.72 -4.39
C PHE A 11 16.69 6.53 -3.58
N PRO A 12 16.23 7.44 -2.69
CA PRO A 12 17.11 8.15 -1.78
C PRO A 12 17.68 7.17 -0.74
N LYS A 13 18.65 7.63 0.06
CA LYS A 13 19.19 6.83 1.18
C LYS A 13 18.06 6.28 2.05
N PHE A 14 18.08 4.98 2.27
CA PHE A 14 17.03 4.27 2.99
C PHE A 14 16.95 4.72 4.45
N CYS A 15 15.73 4.95 4.91
CA CYS A 15 15.42 5.25 6.29
C CYS A 15 14.26 4.36 6.75
N LEU A 16 14.53 3.46 7.68
CA LEU A 16 13.53 2.53 8.21
C LEU A 16 12.35 3.30 8.83
N ASN A 17 11.13 2.87 8.51
CA ASN A 17 9.87 3.45 9.00
C ASN A 17 9.67 4.94 8.66
N LYS A 18 10.41 5.48 7.67
CA LYS A 18 10.17 6.81 7.13
C LYS A 18 9.61 6.73 5.71
N PRO A 19 8.85 7.74 5.25
CA PRO A 19 8.41 7.80 3.87
C PRO A 19 9.61 8.01 2.94
N ARG A 20 9.54 7.39 1.74
CA ARG A 20 10.56 7.51 0.69
C ARG A 20 10.69 8.94 0.16
N PHE A 21 9.56 9.62 0.00
CA PHE A 21 9.50 10.98 -0.55
C PHE A 21 9.21 12.03 0.54
N PRO A 22 9.65 13.29 0.33
CA PRO A 22 9.43 14.35 1.30
C PRO A 22 7.94 14.66 1.54
N GLN A 23 7.52 14.74 2.81
CA GLN A 23 6.11 14.98 3.15
C GLN A 23 5.74 16.47 3.25
N HIS A 24 6.73 17.37 3.25
CA HIS A 24 6.50 18.81 3.31
C HIS A 24 6.02 19.41 1.98
N THR A 25 6.23 18.72 0.85
CA THR A 25 5.74 19.15 -0.46
C THR A 25 4.51 18.36 -0.89
N PHE A 26 3.64 18.99 -1.69
CA PHE A 26 2.49 18.30 -2.28
C PHE A 26 2.91 17.10 -3.13
N LEU A 27 3.87 17.31 -4.04
CA LEU A 27 4.29 16.28 -4.98
C LEU A 27 4.98 15.09 -4.28
N GLY A 28 5.73 15.33 -3.20
CA GLY A 28 6.32 14.26 -2.42
C GLY A 28 5.26 13.42 -1.67
N ARG A 29 4.22 14.07 -1.11
CA ARG A 29 3.05 13.34 -0.56
C ARG A 29 2.32 12.54 -1.64
N TYR A 30 2.12 13.11 -2.82
CA TYR A 30 1.49 12.42 -3.94
C TYR A 30 2.25 11.16 -4.34
N LEU A 31 3.58 11.26 -4.55
CA LEU A 31 4.42 10.11 -4.86
C LEU A 31 4.43 9.07 -3.74
N HIS A 32 4.38 9.50 -2.47
CA HIS A 32 4.23 8.60 -1.34
C HIS A 32 2.89 7.84 -1.36
N PHE A 33 1.79 8.52 -1.65
CA PHE A 33 0.49 7.88 -1.80
C PHE A 33 0.46 6.87 -2.94
N LEU A 34 1.13 7.15 -4.07
CA LEU A 34 1.27 6.19 -5.17
C LEU A 34 1.99 4.90 -4.74
N ASP A 35 2.92 4.98 -3.80
CA ASP A 35 3.53 3.78 -3.22
C ASP A 35 2.55 3.01 -2.32
N ILE A 36 1.77 3.71 -1.51
CA ILE A 36 0.79 3.10 -0.60
C ILE A 36 -0.31 2.36 -1.38
N ILE A 37 -0.82 2.95 -2.46
CA ILE A 37 -1.94 2.39 -3.23
C ILE A 37 -1.51 1.49 -4.39
N ASP A 38 -0.23 1.10 -4.46
CA ASP A 38 0.29 0.32 -5.60
C ASP A 38 -0.37 -1.08 -5.66
N PRO A 39 -1.22 -1.35 -6.66
CA PRO A 39 -1.98 -2.60 -6.76
C PRO A 39 -1.07 -3.81 -7.03
N ARG A 40 0.18 -3.62 -7.48
CA ARG A 40 1.14 -4.71 -7.68
C ARG A 40 1.42 -5.47 -6.39
N THR A 41 1.29 -4.79 -5.25
CA THR A 41 1.48 -5.41 -3.93
C THR A 41 0.42 -6.48 -3.61
N LEU A 42 -0.76 -6.43 -4.25
CA LEU A 42 -1.82 -7.44 -4.10
C LEU A 42 -1.38 -8.83 -4.59
N PHE A 43 -0.48 -8.86 -5.59
CA PHE A 43 0.03 -10.09 -6.20
C PHE A 43 1.36 -10.56 -5.58
N THR A 44 1.73 -10.03 -4.42
CA THR A 44 2.96 -10.42 -3.74
C THR A 44 2.81 -11.81 -3.14
N SER A 45 3.75 -12.70 -3.46
CA SER A 45 3.80 -14.04 -2.87
C SER A 45 4.21 -14.01 -1.39
N GLU A 46 3.81 -15.03 -0.66
CA GLU A 46 4.17 -15.21 0.75
C GLU A 46 5.68 -15.31 0.97
N GLU A 47 6.38 -15.98 0.06
CA GLU A 47 7.84 -16.05 0.07
C GLU A 47 8.47 -14.65 -0.06
N LYS A 48 7.98 -13.84 -1.01
CA LYS A 48 8.49 -12.48 -1.22
C LYS A 48 8.23 -11.57 -0.01
N LEU A 49 7.06 -11.69 0.62
CA LEU A 49 6.75 -11.00 1.87
C LEU A 49 7.73 -11.39 2.99
N ARG A 50 7.93 -12.70 3.21
CA ARG A 50 8.87 -13.21 4.22
C ARG A 50 10.30 -12.71 4.00
N ASN A 51 10.79 -12.81 2.77
CA ASN A 51 12.13 -12.33 2.40
C ASN A 51 12.26 -10.82 2.62
N SER A 52 11.21 -10.04 2.34
CA SER A 52 11.19 -8.59 2.59
C SER A 52 11.28 -8.26 4.09
N ILE A 53 10.55 -8.99 4.94
CA ILE A 53 10.60 -8.82 6.39
C ILE A 53 11.99 -9.18 6.92
N GLU A 54 12.55 -10.31 6.47
CA GLU A 54 13.88 -10.76 6.87
C GLU A 54 14.96 -9.75 6.46
N LEU A 55 14.89 -9.20 5.24
CA LEU A 55 15.80 -8.16 4.78
C LEU A 55 15.76 -6.93 5.70
N LEU A 56 14.57 -6.43 6.05
CA LEU A 56 14.43 -5.28 6.93
C LEU A 56 14.92 -5.57 8.36
N ASN A 57 14.70 -6.79 8.86
CA ASN A 57 15.19 -7.21 10.17
C ASN A 57 16.73 -7.29 10.19
N ASN A 58 17.34 -7.89 9.17
CA ASN A 58 18.79 -7.95 9.03
C ASN A 58 19.41 -6.55 8.90
N TYR A 59 18.74 -5.64 8.18
CA TYR A 59 19.14 -4.23 8.09
C TYR A 59 19.14 -3.58 9.47
N LYS A 60 18.04 -3.73 10.23
CA LYS A 60 17.89 -3.19 11.59
C LYS A 60 18.94 -3.72 12.56
N MET A 61 19.38 -4.97 12.39
CA MET A 61 20.43 -5.59 13.20
C MET A 61 21.86 -5.23 12.76
N GLY A 62 22.03 -4.44 11.69
CA GLY A 62 23.34 -4.12 11.13
C GLY A 62 24.06 -5.31 10.50
N LYS A 63 23.35 -6.40 10.19
CA LYS A 63 23.91 -7.63 9.60
C LYS A 63 24.08 -7.56 8.09
N ILE A 64 23.56 -6.51 7.45
CA ILE A 64 23.60 -6.36 6.00
C ILE A 64 24.86 -5.60 5.59
N GLN A 65 25.69 -6.26 4.79
CA GLN A 65 26.85 -5.62 4.14
C GLN A 65 26.53 -5.10 2.73
N PHE A 66 25.52 -5.64 2.01
CA PHE A 66 25.35 -5.41 0.56
C PHE A 66 23.90 -5.22 0.05
N ALA A 67 22.94 -4.74 0.85
CA ALA A 67 21.62 -4.40 0.30
C ALA A 67 21.63 -2.99 -0.32
N THR A 68 20.97 -2.84 -1.48
CA THR A 68 20.79 -1.53 -2.10
C THR A 68 19.62 -0.78 -1.45
N ASP A 69 19.66 0.56 -1.48
CA ASP A 69 18.54 1.38 -0.99
C ASP A 69 17.23 1.04 -1.70
N GLN A 70 17.28 0.70 -2.99
CA GLN A 70 16.13 0.23 -3.75
C GLN A 70 15.49 -1.02 -3.13
N GLN A 71 16.29 -2.05 -2.84
CA GLN A 71 15.78 -3.29 -2.24
C GLN A 71 15.14 -3.05 -0.88
N LEU A 72 15.73 -2.17 -0.07
CA LEU A 72 15.22 -1.81 1.24
C LEU A 72 13.90 -1.03 1.14
N TRP A 73 13.79 -0.07 0.21
CA TRP A 73 12.55 0.66 -0.05
C TRP A 73 11.44 -0.26 -0.57
N GLU A 74 11.76 -1.17 -1.49
CA GLU A 74 10.80 -2.16 -2.01
C GLU A 74 10.32 -3.12 -0.91
N ALA A 75 11.23 -3.60 -0.07
CA ALA A 75 10.89 -4.45 1.07
C ALA A 75 10.00 -3.72 2.08
N GLN A 76 10.31 -2.45 2.39
CA GLN A 76 9.47 -1.62 3.27
C GLN A 76 8.09 -1.40 2.67
N LYS A 77 8.00 -1.10 1.37
CA LYS A 77 6.73 -0.96 0.65
C LYS A 77 5.88 -2.23 0.76
N ILE A 78 6.47 -3.40 0.52
CA ILE A 78 5.77 -4.69 0.61
C ILE A 78 5.27 -4.94 2.03
N LYS A 79 6.13 -4.74 3.04
CA LYS A 79 5.77 -4.91 4.45
C LYS A 79 4.60 -4.01 4.82
N LEU A 80 4.69 -2.71 4.52
CA LEU A 80 3.66 -1.71 4.85
C LEU A 80 2.35 -1.93 4.09
N ALA A 81 2.40 -2.46 2.86
CA ALA A 81 1.19 -2.70 2.07
C ALA A 81 0.39 -3.94 2.53
N ILE A 82 1.04 -4.90 3.19
CA ILE A 82 0.44 -6.21 3.49
C ILE A 82 0.21 -6.41 5.00
N LEU A 83 1.10 -5.89 5.85
CA LEU A 83 1.01 -6.07 7.29
C LEU A 83 0.53 -4.81 7.98
N HIS A 84 -0.33 -4.97 8.99
CA HIS A 84 -0.69 -3.91 9.90
C HIS A 84 0.56 -3.45 10.67
N PRO A 85 0.85 -2.14 10.76
CA PRO A 85 2.08 -1.65 11.37
C PRO A 85 2.17 -1.94 12.87
N ASP A 86 1.05 -1.83 13.59
CA ASP A 86 1.01 -2.09 15.04
C ASP A 86 0.96 -3.59 15.40
N THR A 87 0.03 -4.35 14.82
CA THR A 87 -0.16 -5.76 15.21
C THR A 87 0.74 -6.73 14.45
N GLY A 88 1.22 -6.35 13.27
CA GLY A 88 1.93 -7.23 12.35
C GLY A 88 1.03 -8.24 11.62
N ASP A 89 -0.29 -8.17 11.81
CA ASP A 89 -1.23 -9.07 11.16
C ASP A 89 -1.36 -8.77 9.67
N LYS A 90 -1.64 -9.81 8.89
CA LYS A 90 -1.91 -9.64 7.46
C LYS A 90 -3.27 -9.01 7.23
N ILE A 91 -3.27 -7.90 6.51
CA ILE A 91 -4.50 -7.28 6.00
C ILE A 91 -4.97 -8.09 4.78
N LEU A 92 -6.25 -8.38 4.72
CA LEU A 92 -6.85 -9.09 3.58
C LEU A 92 -6.73 -8.22 2.31
N PRO A 93 -6.43 -8.80 1.13
CA PRO A 93 -6.19 -8.05 -0.09
C PRO A 93 -7.26 -6.99 -0.44
N PRO A 94 -8.58 -7.25 -0.30
CA PRO A 94 -9.60 -6.25 -0.56
C PRO A 94 -9.56 -5.04 0.37
N PHE A 95 -8.98 -5.19 1.56
CA PHE A 95 -8.97 -4.15 2.59
C PHE A 95 -7.61 -3.47 2.74
N ARG A 96 -6.61 -3.85 1.95
CA ARG A 96 -5.33 -3.13 1.85
C ARG A 96 -5.54 -1.79 1.14
N MET A 97 -4.73 -0.79 1.46
CA MET A 97 -4.75 0.47 0.69
C MET A 97 -4.50 0.25 -0.81
N SER A 98 -3.69 -0.74 -1.17
CA SER A 98 -3.48 -1.16 -2.57
C SER A 98 -4.70 -1.81 -3.23
N GLY A 99 -5.64 -2.33 -2.42
CA GLY A 99 -6.91 -2.90 -2.86
C GLY A 99 -8.03 -1.87 -3.00
N TYR A 100 -7.88 -0.66 -2.44
CA TYR A 100 -8.93 0.36 -2.42
C TYR A 100 -9.51 0.64 -3.82
N VAL A 101 -8.64 0.91 -4.80
CA VAL A 101 -9.07 1.20 -6.17
C VAL A 101 -9.56 -0.05 -6.90
N PRO A 102 -8.80 -1.17 -6.96
CA PRO A 102 -9.26 -2.34 -7.72
C PRO A 102 -10.59 -2.94 -7.23
N PHE A 103 -10.79 -3.04 -5.91
CA PHE A 103 -12.00 -3.62 -5.34
C PHE A 103 -13.14 -2.59 -5.22
N GLY A 104 -12.83 -1.33 -4.93
CA GLY A 104 -13.80 -0.24 -4.93
C GLY A 104 -14.39 0.01 -6.33
N TRP A 105 -13.59 -0.15 -7.39
CA TRP A 105 -14.03 0.01 -8.78
C TRP A 105 -15.18 -0.94 -9.16
N ILE A 106 -15.19 -2.17 -8.64
CA ILE A 106 -16.29 -3.13 -8.85
C ILE A 106 -17.59 -2.56 -8.30
N THR A 107 -17.54 -2.03 -7.07
CA THR A 107 -18.71 -1.45 -6.40
C THR A 107 -19.21 -0.20 -7.13
N VAL A 108 -18.31 0.71 -7.49
CA VAL A 108 -18.65 1.93 -8.24
C VAL A 108 -19.27 1.59 -9.59
N THR A 109 -18.73 0.60 -10.30
CA THR A 109 -19.30 0.14 -11.58
C THR A 109 -20.73 -0.37 -11.39
N GLY A 110 -20.97 -1.16 -10.34
CA GLY A 110 -22.32 -1.63 -9.97
C GLY A 110 -23.30 -0.48 -9.68
N MET A 111 -22.83 0.57 -9.00
CA MET A 111 -23.62 1.77 -8.72
C MET A 111 -23.95 2.60 -9.96
N LEU A 112 -23.12 2.54 -11.01
CA LEU A 112 -23.27 3.31 -12.24
C LEU A 112 -24.07 2.58 -13.34
N LEU A 113 -24.54 1.35 -13.08
CA LEU A 113 -25.37 0.63 -14.03
C LEU A 113 -26.71 1.34 -14.27
N PRO A 114 -27.19 1.43 -15.52
CA PRO A 114 -28.42 2.12 -15.85
C PRO A 114 -29.65 1.37 -15.34
N ASN A 115 -30.74 2.11 -15.07
CA ASN A 115 -32.03 1.58 -14.62
C ASN A 115 -31.94 0.64 -13.40
N PRO A 116 -31.29 1.05 -12.29
CA PRO A 116 -31.17 0.19 -11.13
C PRO A 116 -32.52 -0.01 -10.44
N SER A 117 -32.81 -1.23 -10.01
CA SER A 117 -33.91 -1.47 -9.09
C SER A 117 -33.59 -0.91 -7.71
N TRP A 118 -34.61 -0.60 -6.90
CA TRP A 118 -34.40 -0.13 -5.52
C TRP A 118 -33.55 -1.10 -4.68
N LEU A 119 -33.74 -2.41 -4.86
CA LEU A 119 -32.92 -3.44 -4.19
C LEU A 119 -31.45 -3.39 -4.64
N SER A 120 -31.20 -3.16 -5.93
CA SER A 120 -29.84 -2.99 -6.45
C SER A 120 -29.15 -1.78 -5.82
N ILE A 121 -29.86 -0.65 -5.72
CA ILE A 121 -29.33 0.57 -5.07
C ILE A 121 -28.93 0.27 -3.63
N LEU A 122 -29.81 -0.36 -2.84
CA LEU A 122 -29.52 -0.70 -1.46
C LEU A 122 -28.31 -1.64 -1.34
N PHE A 123 -28.26 -2.68 -2.17
CA PHE A 123 -27.16 -3.63 -2.17
C PHE A 123 -25.81 -2.94 -2.42
N TRP A 124 -25.71 -2.14 -3.49
CA TRP A 124 -24.46 -1.48 -3.85
C TRP A 124 -24.05 -0.40 -2.86
N GLN A 125 -25.01 0.35 -2.29
CA GLN A 125 -24.72 1.33 -1.25
C GLN A 125 -24.23 0.64 0.03
N TRP A 126 -24.89 -0.42 0.47
CA TRP A 126 -24.45 -1.19 1.62
C TRP A 126 -23.05 -1.78 1.39
N LEU A 127 -22.78 -2.33 0.20
CA LEU A 127 -21.47 -2.86 -0.16
C LEU A 127 -20.40 -1.76 -0.12
N ASN A 128 -20.68 -0.59 -0.69
CA ASN A 128 -19.77 0.56 -0.69
C ASN A 128 -19.44 1.02 0.73
N GLN A 129 -20.45 1.19 1.58
CA GLN A 129 -20.24 1.62 2.97
C GLN A 129 -19.47 0.57 3.77
N THR A 130 -19.78 -0.71 3.57
CA THR A 130 -19.08 -1.82 4.23
C THR A 130 -17.61 -1.87 3.81
N HIS A 131 -17.33 -1.73 2.51
CA HIS A 131 -15.96 -1.73 1.98
C HIS A 131 -15.13 -0.56 2.55
N ASN A 132 -15.67 0.66 2.51
CA ASN A 132 -15.00 1.83 3.08
C ASN A 132 -14.78 1.69 4.60
N ALA A 133 -15.75 1.16 5.34
CA ALA A 133 -15.61 0.91 6.77
C ALA A 133 -14.50 -0.11 7.07
N LEU A 134 -14.42 -1.21 6.31
CA LEU A 134 -13.42 -2.26 6.50
C LEU A 134 -12.01 -1.80 6.10
N ILE A 135 -11.87 -0.96 5.06
CA ILE A 135 -10.58 -0.36 4.72
C ILE A 135 -10.12 0.57 5.84
N ASN A 136 -10.98 1.48 6.30
CA ASN A 136 -10.63 2.37 7.39
C ASN A 136 -10.28 1.58 8.67
N TYR A 137 -11.03 0.53 8.98
CA TYR A 137 -10.74 -0.33 10.12
C TYR A 137 -9.39 -1.07 9.99
N SER A 138 -9.07 -1.57 8.79
CA SER A 138 -7.87 -2.38 8.55
C SER A 138 -6.59 -1.55 8.45
N ASN A 139 -6.71 -0.25 8.16
CA ASN A 139 -5.58 0.67 7.99
C ASN A 139 -5.58 1.80 9.04
N ARG A 140 -6.44 1.75 10.06
CA ARG A 140 -6.40 2.70 11.19
C ARG A 140 -5.12 2.46 11.99
N ASN A 141 -4.47 3.54 12.40
CA ASN A 141 -3.15 3.54 13.05
C ASN A 141 -1.97 3.07 12.17
N ALA A 142 -2.08 3.22 10.85
CA ALA A 142 -0.91 3.31 9.97
C ALA A 142 -0.49 4.76 9.71
#